data_AF-A0A812RDU3-F1
#
_entry.id   AF-A0A812RDU3-F1
#
_cell.length_a   1.000
_cell.length_b   1.000
_cell.length_c   1.000
_cell.angle_alpha   90.00
_cell.angle_beta   90.00
_cell.angle_gamma   90.00
#
_symmetry.space_group_name_H-M   'P 1'
#
loop_
_entity.id
_entity.type
_entity.pdbx_description
1 polymer ?
#
loop_
_entity_poly.entity_id
_entity_poly.type
_entity_poly.pdbx_seq_one_letter_code
_entity_poly.pdbx_strand_id
1 'polypeptide(L)'
;MHWASHVPRPKPGPDCQDFRKLNRAAAKSGVRHARDLADFRKSTDIKLVPPGPLGVLPKVIPSDVIPSFAYGTKSRPSTPITHVIGNQYATESEEALAVHYRVLEENQQKQERRLIKLTKASKERIHEARQKMKEWRNPQEPHEPFKLTKFKKVTSKLKIPGLRECASAPVLQRLPPEQPEAHAHTVPMPEEVMEE
;
A
#
# COMPACT_ATOMS: atom_id res chain seq x y z
N MET A 1 -62.81 11.12 12.57
CA MET A 1 -61.40 10.88 12.21
C MET A 1 -60.54 11.77 13.09
N HIS A 2 -59.72 11.20 13.97
CA HIS A 2 -58.77 11.96 14.78
C HIS A 2 -57.35 11.73 14.26
N TRP A 3 -56.63 12.79 13.94
CA TRP A 3 -55.21 12.71 13.63
C TRP A 3 -54.47 12.38 14.93
N ALA A 4 -53.81 11.22 14.99
CA ALA A 4 -52.96 10.87 16.12
C ALA A 4 -51.52 11.38 15.87
N SER A 5 -51.01 12.21 16.76
CA SER A 5 -49.62 12.67 16.72
C SER A 5 -48.67 11.53 17.10
N HIS A 6 -47.56 11.40 16.38
CA HIS A 6 -46.52 10.42 16.67
C HIS A 6 -45.89 10.66 18.04
N VAL A 7 -45.98 9.69 18.94
CA VAL A 7 -45.26 9.68 20.22
C VAL A 7 -44.03 8.79 20.07
N PRO A 8 -42.81 9.30 20.32
CA PRO A 8 -41.61 8.47 20.27
C PRO A 8 -41.69 7.35 21.31
N ARG A 9 -41.29 6.14 20.92
CA ARG A 9 -41.24 5.01 21.85
C ARG A 9 -40.16 5.26 22.91
N PRO A 10 -40.40 4.88 24.18
CA PRO A 10 -39.37 4.98 25.21
C PRO A 10 -38.17 4.12 24.82
N LYS A 11 -36.96 4.62 25.09
CA LYS A 11 -35.74 3.85 24.86
C LYS A 11 -35.80 2.58 25.74
N PRO A 12 -35.47 1.40 25.19
CA PRO A 12 -35.47 0.18 25.97
C PRO A 12 -34.50 0.32 27.15
N GLY A 13 -34.99 0.02 28.35
CA GLY A 13 -34.20 0.06 29.58
C GLY A 13 -33.15 -1.07 29.66
N PRO A 14 -32.25 -1.01 30.66
CA PRO A 14 -31.19 -1.99 30.85
C PRO A 14 -31.69 -3.41 31.17
N ASP A 15 -32.95 -3.54 31.59
CA ASP A 15 -33.60 -4.81 31.94
C ASP A 15 -34.37 -5.45 30.76
N CYS A 16 -34.27 -4.85 29.56
CA CYS A 16 -34.87 -5.42 28.36
C CYS A 16 -33.94 -6.47 27.73
N GLN A 17 -34.50 -7.53 27.14
CA GLN A 17 -33.74 -8.54 26.42
C GLN A 17 -33.29 -8.07 25.03
N ASP A 18 -32.05 -8.39 24.66
CA ASP A 18 -31.52 -8.16 23.32
C ASP A 18 -31.93 -9.29 22.37
N PHE A 19 -33.12 -9.17 21.78
CA PHE A 19 -33.64 -10.14 20.83
C PHE A 19 -32.75 -10.32 19.59
N ARG A 20 -31.89 -9.36 19.23
CA ARG A 20 -30.99 -9.49 18.08
C ARG A 20 -29.86 -10.48 18.40
N LYS A 21 -29.22 -10.33 19.56
CA LYS A 21 -28.20 -11.27 20.03
C LYS A 21 -28.82 -12.64 20.32
N LEU A 22 -30.00 -12.66 20.91
CA LEU A 22 -30.73 -13.89 21.22
C LEU A 22 -31.07 -14.68 19.95
N ASN A 23 -31.64 -14.04 18.93
CA ASN A 23 -31.94 -14.72 17.66
C ASN A 23 -30.65 -15.20 16.95
N ARG A 24 -29.53 -14.47 17.08
CA ARG A 24 -28.23 -14.93 16.56
C ARG A 24 -27.70 -16.13 17.33
N ALA A 25 -27.89 -16.19 18.64
CA ALA A 25 -27.53 -17.34 19.47
C ALA A 25 -28.41 -18.55 19.13
N ALA A 26 -29.72 -18.36 18.95
CA ALA A 26 -30.64 -19.40 18.52
C ALA A 26 -30.25 -20.01 17.15
N ALA A 27 -29.82 -19.16 16.21
CA ALA A 27 -29.33 -19.64 14.91
C ALA A 27 -28.03 -20.46 15.05
N LYS A 28 -27.14 -20.06 15.96
CA LYS A 28 -25.90 -20.83 16.26
C LYS A 28 -26.18 -22.16 16.93
N SER A 29 -27.19 -22.24 17.79
CA SER A 29 -27.63 -23.49 18.43
C SER A 29 -28.52 -24.36 17.54
N GLY A 30 -28.74 -23.96 16.29
CA GLY A 30 -29.48 -24.76 15.31
C GLY A 30 -31.00 -24.75 15.51
N VAL A 31 -31.57 -23.74 16.16
CA VAL A 31 -33.02 -23.60 16.33
C VAL A 31 -33.64 -23.16 15.00
N ARG A 32 -34.48 -24.03 14.40
CA ARG A 32 -35.08 -23.80 13.06
C ARG A 32 -36.57 -23.48 13.11
N HIS A 33 -37.28 -23.90 14.15
CA HIS A 33 -38.73 -23.69 14.26
C HIS A 33 -39.09 -22.52 15.19
N ALA A 34 -40.23 -21.88 14.90
CA ALA A 34 -40.68 -20.72 15.67
C ALA A 34 -41.08 -21.06 17.12
N ARG A 35 -41.59 -22.28 17.37
CA ARG A 35 -41.95 -22.76 18.72
C ARG A 35 -40.69 -22.91 19.57
N ASP A 36 -39.71 -23.62 19.05
CA ASP A 36 -38.40 -23.80 19.67
C ASP A 36 -37.69 -22.47 19.93
N LEU A 37 -37.85 -21.49 19.05
CA LEU A 37 -37.31 -20.14 19.23
C LEU A 37 -38.01 -19.37 20.36
N ALA A 38 -39.32 -19.56 20.54
CA ALA A 38 -40.06 -18.99 21.67
C ALA A 38 -39.62 -19.62 23.00
N ASP A 39 -39.34 -20.92 23.02
CA ASP A 39 -38.84 -21.60 24.22
C ASP A 39 -37.38 -21.23 24.50
N PHE A 40 -36.56 -21.07 23.46
CA PHE A 40 -35.20 -20.56 23.57
C PHE A 40 -35.15 -19.13 24.13
N ARG A 41 -36.13 -18.28 23.79
CA ARG A 41 -36.27 -16.93 24.37
C ARG A 41 -36.60 -16.95 25.87
N LYS A 42 -37.33 -17.95 26.34
CA LYS A 42 -37.67 -18.09 27.76
C LYS A 42 -36.50 -18.66 28.56
N SER A 43 -35.73 -19.59 27.98
CA SER A 43 -34.65 -20.27 28.67
C SER A 43 -33.34 -19.46 28.72
N THR A 44 -33.12 -18.58 27.74
CA THR A 44 -31.86 -17.84 27.60
C THR A 44 -32.08 -16.34 27.79
N ASP A 45 -31.67 -15.81 28.95
CA ASP A 45 -31.73 -14.38 29.22
C ASP A 45 -30.47 -13.66 28.70
N ILE A 46 -30.59 -12.88 27.63
CA ILE A 46 -29.52 -12.03 27.10
C ILE A 46 -29.93 -10.58 27.25
N LYS A 47 -29.35 -9.90 28.24
CA LYS A 47 -29.65 -8.50 28.54
C LYS A 47 -29.14 -7.55 27.46
N LEU A 48 -29.91 -6.49 27.22
CA LEU A 48 -29.52 -5.39 26.33
C LEU A 48 -28.41 -4.58 27.01
N VAL A 49 -27.17 -4.90 26.64
CA VAL A 49 -26.01 -4.09 27.02
C VAL A 49 -26.16 -2.74 26.32
N PRO A 50 -26.28 -1.62 27.06
CA PRO A 50 -26.33 -0.31 26.43
C PRO A 50 -25.05 -0.12 25.61
N PRO A 51 -25.12 0.55 24.44
CA PRO A 51 -23.90 0.98 23.79
C PRO A 51 -23.07 1.75 24.82
N GLY A 52 -21.80 1.35 25.01
CA GLY A 52 -20.90 2.05 25.90
C GLY A 52 -20.90 3.56 25.59
N PRO A 53 -20.50 4.41 26.54
CA PRO A 53 -20.54 5.85 26.36
C PRO A 53 -19.97 6.21 24.98
N LEU A 54 -20.80 6.82 24.15
CA LEU A 54 -20.42 7.28 22.80
C LEU A 54 -19.53 8.51 23.00
N GLY A 55 -18.25 8.24 23.27
CA GLY A 55 -17.24 9.24 23.52
C GLY A 55 -15.92 8.55 23.84
N VAL A 56 -14.82 9.14 23.37
CA VAL A 56 -13.50 8.77 23.86
C VAL A 56 -13.52 9.07 25.36
N LEU A 57 -13.25 8.07 26.21
CA LEU A 57 -12.99 8.29 27.64
C LEU A 57 -12.07 9.51 27.75
N PRO A 58 -12.33 10.50 28.64
CA PRO A 58 -11.52 11.71 28.70
C PRO A 58 -10.06 11.28 28.75
N LYS A 59 -9.32 11.63 27.69
CA LYS A 59 -7.98 11.12 27.48
C LYS A 59 -7.13 11.84 28.50
N VAL A 60 -6.96 11.21 29.66
CA VAL A 60 -6.12 11.71 30.75
C VAL A 60 -4.78 12.03 30.13
N ILE A 61 -4.44 13.32 30.15
CA ILE A 61 -3.21 13.77 29.51
C ILE A 61 -2.08 13.48 30.50
N PRO A 62 -0.90 13.00 30.09
CA PRO A 62 0.17 12.67 31.02
C PRO A 62 0.58 13.81 31.97
N SER A 63 0.42 15.07 31.56
CA SER A 63 0.61 16.24 32.45
C SER A 63 -0.33 16.29 33.64
N ASP A 64 -1.52 15.71 33.52
CA ASP A 64 -2.55 15.78 34.56
C ASP A 64 -2.24 14.83 35.72
N VAL A 65 -1.43 13.79 35.45
CA VAL A 65 -1.05 12.75 36.43
C VAL A 65 0.36 12.98 36.97
N ILE A 66 1.28 13.47 36.14
CA ILE A 66 2.69 13.62 36.48
C ILE A 66 3.06 15.12 36.40
N PRO A 67 3.21 15.82 37.54
CA PRO A 67 3.52 17.25 37.56
C PRO A 67 4.84 17.62 36.85
N SER A 68 5.77 16.68 36.73
CA SER A 68 7.06 16.85 36.03
C SER A 68 7.03 16.46 34.56
N PHE A 69 5.86 16.13 33.99
CA PHE A 69 5.76 15.77 32.59
C PHE A 69 5.87 17.02 31.70
N ALA A 70 6.95 17.07 30.91
CA ALA A 70 7.15 18.10 29.91
C ALA A 70 6.81 17.57 28.52
N TYR A 71 6.08 18.37 27.74
CA TYR A 71 5.83 18.09 26.33
C TYR A 71 7.07 18.43 25.49
N GLY A 72 7.21 17.73 24.36
CA GLY A 72 8.31 17.92 23.42
C GLY A 72 9.22 16.72 23.32
N THR A 73 10.24 16.83 22.47
CA THR A 73 11.26 15.80 22.29
C THR A 73 12.40 16.07 23.25
N LYS A 74 12.74 15.08 24.10
CA LYS A 74 13.98 15.15 24.88
C LYS A 74 15.14 15.25 23.90
N SER A 75 16.11 16.14 24.19
CA SER A 75 17.36 16.14 23.45
C SER A 75 17.95 14.74 23.49
N ARG A 76 18.22 14.15 22.33
CA ARG A 76 18.85 12.83 22.26
C ARG A 76 20.16 12.90 23.06
N PRO A 77 20.43 11.94 23.97
CA PRO A 77 21.74 11.90 24.60
C PRO A 77 22.81 11.88 23.51
N SER A 78 23.86 12.68 23.67
CA SER A 78 25.00 12.66 22.75
C SER A 78 25.51 11.23 22.60
N THR A 79 25.96 10.86 21.40
CA THR A 79 26.62 9.57 21.17
C THR A 79 27.78 9.42 22.15
N PRO A 80 27.79 8.38 23.01
CA PRO A 80 28.83 8.21 24.02
C PRO A 80 30.20 8.06 23.33
N ILE A 81 31.16 8.89 23.73
CA ILE A 81 32.47 8.98 23.06
C ILE A 81 33.22 7.64 23.07
N THR A 82 33.06 6.84 24.13
CA THR A 82 33.64 5.49 24.24
C THR A 82 33.18 4.56 23.11
N HIS A 83 31.91 4.65 22.70
CA HIS A 83 31.37 3.78 21.64
C HIS A 83 31.87 4.21 20.25
N VAL A 84 32.11 5.52 20.08
CA VAL A 84 32.68 6.08 18.84
C VAL A 84 34.15 5.68 18.72
N ILE A 85 34.95 5.90 19.77
CA ILE A 85 36.37 5.53 19.79
C ILE A 85 36.55 4.01 19.63
N GLY A 86 35.69 3.23 20.30
CA GLY A 86 35.72 1.77 20.22
C GLY A 86 35.13 1.17 18.94
N ASN A 87 34.71 1.99 17.96
CA ASN A 87 34.05 1.55 16.72
C ASN A 87 32.84 0.62 16.94
N GLN A 88 32.16 0.72 18.09
CA GLN A 88 31.11 -0.22 18.47
C GLN A 88 29.96 -0.24 17.45
N TYR A 89 29.60 0.91 16.88
CA TYR A 89 28.54 0.99 15.87
C TYR A 89 28.91 0.28 14.56
N ALA A 90 30.19 0.24 14.21
CA ALA A 90 30.65 -0.51 13.05
C ALA A 90 30.48 -2.01 13.32
N THR A 91 30.95 -2.48 14.48
CA THR A 91 30.79 -3.88 14.91
C THR A 91 29.32 -4.30 14.96
N GLU A 92 28.45 -3.52 15.59
CA GLU A 92 27.00 -3.81 15.65
C GLU A 92 26.38 -3.89 14.25
N SER A 93 26.83 -3.05 13.31
CA SER A 93 26.33 -3.05 11.94
C SER A 93 26.77 -4.30 11.16
N GLU A 94 28.01 -4.73 11.34
CA GLU A 94 28.55 -5.95 10.73
C GLU A 94 27.83 -7.18 11.28
N GLU A 95 27.60 -7.24 12.59
CA GLU A 95 26.85 -8.31 13.24
C GLU A 95 25.41 -8.37 12.73
N ALA A 96 24.73 -7.23 12.64
CA ALA A 96 23.37 -7.16 12.12
C ALA A 96 23.28 -7.62 10.66
N LEU A 97 24.24 -7.24 9.82
CA LEU A 97 24.34 -7.71 8.44
C LEU A 97 24.59 -9.21 8.38
N ALA A 98 25.51 -9.73 9.19
CA ALA A 98 25.80 -11.17 9.26
C ALA A 98 24.56 -11.98 9.64
N VAL A 99 23.79 -11.53 10.63
CA VAL A 99 22.50 -12.17 11.00
C VAL A 99 21.52 -12.13 9.84
N HIS A 100 21.38 -10.98 9.18
CA HIS A 100 20.48 -10.84 8.04
C HIS A 100 20.83 -11.80 6.89
N TYR A 101 22.11 -11.91 6.53
CA TYR A 101 22.57 -12.84 5.50
C TYR A 101 22.33 -14.30 5.89
N ARG A 102 22.56 -14.69 7.15
CA ARG A 102 22.25 -16.04 7.63
C ARG A 102 20.78 -16.39 7.46
N VAL A 103 19.88 -15.47 7.82
CA VAL A 103 18.43 -15.68 7.64
C VAL A 103 18.07 -15.82 6.16
N LEU A 104 18.68 -15.04 5.27
CA LEU A 104 18.45 -15.16 3.83
C LEU A 104 18.96 -16.50 3.29
N GLU A 105 20.12 -16.97 3.73
CA GLU A 105 20.68 -18.25 3.32
C GLU A 105 19.80 -19.42 3.78
N GLU A 106 19.39 -19.42 5.05
CA GLU A 106 18.47 -20.43 5.57
C GLU A 106 17.14 -20.44 4.81
N ASN A 107 16.60 -19.26 4.50
CA ASN A 107 15.37 -19.15 3.73
C ASN A 107 15.55 -19.64 2.29
N GLN A 108 16.71 -19.40 1.66
CA GLN A 108 17.02 -19.92 0.34
C GLN A 108 17.18 -21.45 0.35
N GLN A 109 17.86 -22.01 1.37
CA GLN A 109 18.01 -23.46 1.52
C GLN A 109 16.66 -24.15 1.79
N LYS A 110 15.79 -23.53 2.60
CA LYS A 110 14.43 -24.03 2.88
C LYS A 110 13.46 -23.81 1.72
N GLN A 111 13.72 -22.83 0.85
CA GLN A 111 12.92 -22.62 -0.36
C GLN A 111 13.34 -23.60 -1.44
N GLU A 112 12.72 -24.77 -1.45
CA GLU A 112 12.56 -25.52 -2.69
C GLU A 112 11.93 -24.58 -3.74
N ARG A 113 12.44 -24.59 -4.97
CA ARG A 113 11.91 -23.78 -6.09
C ARG A 113 10.47 -24.19 -6.37
N ARG A 114 9.51 -23.64 -5.63
CA ARG A 114 8.09 -23.87 -5.87
C ARG A 114 7.77 -23.23 -7.21
N LEU A 115 7.41 -24.05 -8.20
CA LEU A 115 6.89 -23.54 -9.46
C LEU A 115 5.58 -22.81 -9.17
N ILE A 116 5.64 -21.48 -9.08
CA ILE A 116 4.45 -20.66 -8.93
C ILE A 116 3.64 -20.81 -10.22
N LYS A 117 2.54 -21.56 -10.14
CA LYS A 117 1.60 -21.68 -11.26
C LYS A 117 0.94 -20.31 -11.46
N LEU A 118 1.31 -19.64 -12.54
CA LEU A 118 0.68 -18.37 -12.90
C LEU A 118 -0.79 -18.60 -13.23
N THR A 119 -1.66 -17.78 -12.64
CA THR A 119 -3.09 -17.74 -12.99
C THR A 119 -3.26 -17.23 -14.43
N LYS A 120 -4.39 -17.59 -15.07
CA LYS A 120 -4.69 -17.18 -16.46
C LYS A 120 -4.61 -15.66 -16.63
N ALA A 121 -5.21 -14.90 -15.71
CA ALA A 121 -5.18 -13.45 -15.71
C ALA A 121 -3.76 -12.86 -15.54
N SER A 122 -2.87 -13.53 -14.79
CA SER A 122 -1.48 -13.09 -14.67
C SER A 122 -0.70 -13.31 -15.96
N LYS A 123 -0.95 -14.42 -16.68
CA LYS A 123 -0.31 -14.70 -17.97
C LYS A 123 -0.72 -13.68 -19.03
N GLU A 124 -2.01 -13.34 -19.08
CA GLU A 124 -2.55 -12.32 -19.99
C GLU A 124 -1.92 -10.95 -19.74
N ARG A 125 -1.85 -10.51 -18.48
CA ARG A 125 -1.17 -9.25 -18.12
C ARG A 125 0.31 -9.20 -18.50
N ILE A 126 1.03 -10.31 -18.31
CA ILE A 126 2.45 -10.39 -18.74
C ILE A 126 2.54 -10.32 -20.26
N HIS A 127 1.63 -10.96 -20.98
CA HIS A 127 1.59 -10.93 -22.43
C HIS A 127 1.28 -9.52 -22.98
N GLU A 128 0.26 -8.85 -22.45
CA GLU A 128 -0.10 -7.47 -22.79
C GLU A 128 1.06 -6.50 -22.50
N ALA A 129 1.72 -6.63 -21.34
CA ALA A 129 2.87 -5.81 -21.00
C ALA A 129 4.03 -6.01 -22.00
N ARG A 130 4.27 -7.25 -22.45
CA ARG A 130 5.27 -7.56 -23.48
C ARG A 130 4.88 -6.99 -24.85
N GLN A 131 3.61 -7.06 -25.23
CA GLN A 131 3.12 -6.47 -26.48
C GLN A 131 3.28 -4.95 -26.46
N LYS A 132 2.86 -4.30 -25.38
CA LYS A 132 3.01 -2.85 -25.20
C LYS A 132 4.48 -2.41 -25.23
N MET A 133 5.38 -3.16 -24.60
CA MET A 133 6.83 -2.92 -24.70
C MET A 133 7.33 -3.06 -26.15
N LYS A 134 6.82 -4.03 -26.91
CA LYS A 134 7.19 -4.22 -28.32
C LYS A 134 6.66 -3.09 -29.21
N GLU A 135 5.44 -2.63 -28.97
CA GLU A 135 4.84 -1.46 -29.64
C GLU A 135 5.60 -0.17 -29.32
N TRP A 136 6.09 -0.01 -28.09
CA TRP A 136 6.89 1.14 -27.72
C TRP A 136 8.29 1.11 -28.36
N ARG A 137 8.89 -0.09 -28.46
CA ARG A 137 10.20 -0.29 -29.07
C ARG A 137 10.19 -0.16 -30.60
N ASN A 138 9.08 -0.54 -31.23
CA ASN A 138 8.86 -0.37 -32.66
C ASN A 138 7.90 0.80 -32.87
N PRO A 139 8.40 2.05 -33.01
CA PRO A 139 7.53 3.17 -33.31
C PRO A 139 6.73 2.83 -34.57
N GLN A 140 5.41 2.71 -34.42
CA GLN A 140 4.52 2.54 -35.57
C GLN A 140 4.81 3.69 -36.54
N GLU A 141 4.81 3.38 -37.84
CA GLU A 141 4.90 4.41 -38.86
C GLU A 141 3.85 5.48 -38.56
N PRO A 142 4.23 6.77 -38.55
CA PRO A 142 3.33 7.85 -38.15
C PRO A 142 2.05 7.76 -38.99
N HIS A 143 0.94 7.43 -38.33
CA HIS A 143 -0.34 7.26 -39.00
C HIS A 143 -0.67 8.58 -39.72
N GLU A 144 -0.83 8.52 -41.05
CA GLU A 144 -1.18 9.71 -41.82
C GLU A 144 -2.51 10.29 -41.29
N PRO A 145 -2.57 11.59 -40.95
CA PRO A 145 -3.72 12.17 -40.24
C PRO A 145 -5.05 12.08 -41.01
N PHE A 146 -5.02 11.83 -42.31
CA PHE A 146 -6.20 11.51 -43.10
C PHE A 146 -5.87 10.37 -44.08
N LYS A 147 -6.81 9.44 -44.25
CA LYS A 147 -6.69 8.32 -45.19
C LYS A 147 -6.94 8.73 -46.66
N LEU A 148 -7.62 9.86 -46.85
CA LEU A 148 -8.10 10.30 -48.16
C LEU A 148 -7.09 11.23 -48.83
N THR A 149 -6.54 10.79 -49.96
CA THR A 149 -5.52 11.53 -50.73
C THR A 149 -5.95 12.95 -51.10
N LYS A 150 -7.24 13.19 -51.34
CA LYS A 150 -7.81 14.51 -51.65
C LYS A 150 -7.60 15.55 -50.55
N PHE A 151 -7.40 15.14 -49.30
CA PHE A 151 -7.18 16.05 -48.18
C PHE A 151 -5.70 16.23 -47.81
N LYS A 152 -4.75 15.57 -48.51
CA LYS A 152 -3.27 15.75 -48.32
C LYS A 152 -2.79 17.17 -48.45
N LYS A 153 -3.44 17.96 -49.32
CA LYS A 153 -2.99 19.31 -49.68
C LYS A 153 -3.86 20.43 -49.10
N VAL A 154 -4.83 20.11 -48.23
CA VAL A 154 -5.70 21.13 -47.64
C VAL A 154 -5.00 21.77 -46.45
N THR A 155 -4.47 22.97 -46.65
CA THR A 155 -3.90 23.79 -45.57
C THR A 155 -5.02 24.38 -44.71
N SER A 156 -4.83 24.41 -43.39
CA SER A 156 -5.78 25.02 -42.48
C SER A 156 -5.85 26.53 -42.75
N LYS A 157 -7.04 27.06 -43.02
CA LYS A 157 -7.25 28.51 -43.22
C LYS A 157 -7.31 29.31 -41.90
N LEU A 158 -7.26 28.63 -40.76
CA LEU A 158 -7.48 29.19 -39.44
C LEU A 158 -6.14 29.74 -38.89
N LYS A 159 -5.94 31.05 -38.96
CA LYS A 159 -4.79 31.75 -38.36
C LYS A 159 -5.23 32.34 -37.03
N ILE A 160 -4.81 31.74 -35.91
CA ILE A 160 -5.01 32.32 -34.58
C ILE A 160 -3.76 33.12 -34.21
N PRO A 161 -3.85 34.43 -33.97
CA PRO A 161 -2.68 35.23 -33.61
C PRO A 161 -2.12 34.77 -32.24
N GLY A 162 -0.83 34.43 -32.20
CA GLY A 162 -0.12 34.02 -30.98
C GLY A 162 0.15 32.51 -30.84
N LEU A 163 -0.46 31.66 -31.68
CA LEU A 163 -0.14 30.23 -31.74
C LEU A 163 0.78 29.98 -32.94
N ARG A 164 2.02 29.51 -32.70
CA ARG A 164 2.89 29.01 -33.77
C ARG A 164 2.15 27.88 -34.50
N GLU A 165 2.23 27.87 -35.83
CA GLU A 165 1.63 26.84 -36.68
C GLU A 165 1.95 25.47 -36.09
N CYS A 166 0.92 24.76 -35.64
CA CYS A 166 1.06 23.42 -35.09
C CYS A 166 1.44 22.48 -36.24
N ALA A 167 2.74 22.43 -36.57
CA ALA A 167 3.30 21.27 -37.24
C ALA A 167 3.00 20.07 -36.35
N SER A 168 2.14 19.18 -36.82
CA SER A 168 1.82 17.92 -36.17
C SER A 168 3.05 17.00 -36.22
N ALA A 169 4.03 17.31 -35.38
CA ALA A 169 5.07 16.43 -34.93
C ALA A 169 5.65 17.10 -33.67
N PRO A 170 5.46 16.55 -32.45
CA PRO A 170 6.36 16.91 -31.38
C PRO A 170 7.76 16.51 -31.84
N VAL A 171 8.61 17.48 -32.13
CA VAL A 171 10.06 17.27 -32.11
C VAL A 171 10.38 16.96 -30.65
N LEU A 172 10.18 15.70 -30.25
CA LEU A 172 10.90 15.13 -29.15
C LEU A 172 12.36 15.31 -29.55
N GLN A 173 13.04 16.27 -28.92
CA GLN A 173 14.49 16.29 -28.89
C GLN A 173 14.91 14.91 -28.42
N ARG A 174 15.30 14.05 -29.37
CA ARG A 174 16.18 12.93 -29.07
C ARG A 174 17.40 13.57 -28.42
N LEU A 175 17.52 13.40 -27.11
CA LEU A 175 18.83 13.45 -26.50
C LEU A 175 19.71 12.50 -27.32
N PRO A 176 20.92 12.93 -27.72
CA PRO A 176 21.86 12.03 -28.39
C PRO A 176 21.96 10.75 -27.56
N PRO A 177 22.00 9.56 -28.19
CA PRO A 177 22.36 8.37 -27.44
C PRO A 177 23.71 8.68 -26.79
N GLU A 178 23.75 8.67 -25.46
CA GLU A 178 25.02 8.49 -24.76
C GLU A 178 25.65 7.26 -25.39
N GLN A 179 26.77 7.48 -26.07
CA GLN A 179 27.60 6.37 -26.46
C GLN A 179 27.96 5.65 -25.17
N PRO A 180 27.85 4.32 -25.10
CA PRO A 180 28.56 3.60 -24.06
C PRO A 180 30.04 3.83 -24.35
N GLU A 181 30.60 4.90 -23.76
CA GLU A 181 32.04 4.97 -23.60
C GLU A 181 32.40 3.73 -22.81
N ALA A 182 33.05 2.80 -23.52
CA ALA A 182 33.74 1.69 -22.95
C ALA A 182 34.91 2.27 -22.13
N HIS A 183 34.61 2.88 -20.98
CA HIS A 183 35.56 2.95 -19.89
C HIS A 183 35.63 1.55 -19.29
N ALA A 184 36.38 0.69 -20.00
CA ALA A 184 37.14 -0.35 -19.35
C ALA A 184 38.05 0.37 -18.34
N HIS A 185 37.55 0.50 -17.11
CA HIS A 185 38.42 0.74 -15.97
C HIS A 185 39.17 -0.56 -15.75
N THR A 186 40.25 -0.71 -16.52
CA THR A 186 41.34 -1.62 -16.20
C THR A 186 41.87 -1.17 -14.85
N VAL A 187 41.43 -1.84 -13.79
CA VAL A 187 42.08 -1.74 -12.48
C VAL A 187 43.51 -2.25 -12.72
N PRO A 188 44.55 -1.42 -12.56
CA PRO A 188 45.91 -1.95 -12.56
C PRO A 188 46.02 -2.91 -11.39
N MET A 189 46.38 -4.16 -11.68
CA MET A 189 46.85 -5.09 -10.66
C MET A 189 48.01 -4.43 -9.90
N PRO A 190 48.04 -4.53 -8.57
CA PRO A 190 49.26 -4.19 -7.83
C PRO A 190 50.34 -5.18 -8.26
N GLU A 191 51.46 -4.66 -8.77
CA GLU A 191 52.71 -5.39 -8.89
C GLU A 191 53.08 -5.95 -7.50
N GLU A 192 53.17 -7.27 -7.39
CA GLU A 192 53.88 -7.92 -6.31
C GLU A 192 55.33 -7.46 -6.38
N VAL A 193 55.70 -6.59 -5.45
CA VAL A 193 57.09 -6.32 -5.10
C VAL A 193 57.64 -7.60 -4.49
N MET A 194 58.42 -8.35 -5.26
CA MET A 194 59.38 -9.30 -4.72
C MET A 194 60.42 -8.49 -3.93
N GLU A 195 60.37 -8.58 -2.61
CA GLU A 195 61.52 -8.27 -1.76
C GLU A 195 62.45 -9.49 -1.71
N GLU A 196 63.73 -9.23 -1.96
CA GLU A 196 64.87 -10.12 -1.74
C GLU A 196 65.11 -10.41 -0.25
#